data_AF-A0A7W8WQI3-F1
#
_entry.id   AF-A0A7W8WQI3-F1
#
_cell.length_a   1.000
_cell.length_b   1.000
_cell.length_c   1.000
_cell.angle_alpha   90.00
_cell.angle_beta   90.00
_cell.angle_gamma   90.00
#
_symmetry.space_group_name_H-M   'P 1'
#
loop_
_entity.id
_entity.type
_entity.pdbx_description
1 polymer ?
#
loop_
_entity_poly.entity_id
_entity_poly.type
_entity_poly.pdbx_seq_one_letter_code
_entity_poly.pdbx_strand_id
1 'polypeptide(L)'
;MWHVISKLTSTPGSWLSVISTSIARIRGSYFKSVASICCLSRWDEAGNVAGVRNLVAPTLPLYPPTGDRFQWRVLSHLAPNFLSMMDAEVLRGALALYDWTNDELNRRRLAGILHVSEELLEEVSGGSVERGVLIEVTLDSHAFAGEGDVMLFGELLHRFFGLYAEINLFTKLAIVSLPSQTRTDWPRSKAQRAPL
;
A
#
# COMPACT_ATOMS: atom_id res chain seq x y z
N MET A 1 -13.85 13.68 -3.69
CA MET A 1 -14.98 14.57 -4.04
C MET A 1 -15.74 13.87 -5.16
N TRP A 2 -16.89 13.26 -4.88
CA TRP A 2 -17.71 12.63 -5.91
C TRP A 2 -19.09 13.29 -5.85
N HIS A 3 -19.53 13.86 -6.98
CA HIS A 3 -20.87 14.41 -7.15
C HIS A 3 -21.71 13.37 -7.88
N VAL A 4 -22.71 12.82 -7.21
CA VAL A 4 -23.78 12.08 -7.90
C VAL A 4 -24.94 13.05 -8.06
N ILE A 5 -25.22 13.45 -9.30
CA ILE A 5 -26.36 14.30 -9.64
C ILE A 5 -27.52 13.35 -10.02
N SER A 6 -28.46 13.11 -9.11
CA SER A 6 -29.75 12.51 -9.48
C SER A 6 -30.73 13.64 -9.84
N LYS A 7 -31.17 13.69 -11.10
CA LYS A 7 -32.26 14.56 -11.54
C LYS A 7 -33.58 13.81 -11.33
N LEU A 8 -34.41 14.28 -10.39
CA LEU A 8 -35.83 13.91 -10.34
C LEU A 8 -36.59 14.90 -11.23
N THR A 9 -37.26 14.39 -12.26
CA THR A 9 -38.12 15.18 -13.14
C THR A 9 -39.54 15.24 -12.57
N SER A 10 -40.08 16.44 -12.35
CA SER A 10 -41.52 16.70 -12.38
C SER A 10 -41.80 18.03 -13.08
N THR A 11 -42.97 18.12 -13.70
CA THR A 11 -43.42 19.07 -14.74
C THR A 11 -43.86 20.45 -14.18
N PRO A 12 -44.38 21.40 -14.99
CA PRO A 12 -43.74 22.67 -15.32
C PRO A 12 -44.34 23.88 -14.56
N GLY A 13 -43.49 24.77 -14.03
CA GLY A 13 -43.94 26.10 -13.58
C GLY A 13 -43.43 26.55 -12.22
N SER A 14 -42.13 26.41 -11.96
CA SER A 14 -41.38 27.13 -10.90
C SER A 14 -39.97 26.57 -10.89
N TRP A 15 -39.00 27.30 -11.44
CA TRP A 15 -37.60 26.89 -11.47
C TRP A 15 -36.96 27.08 -10.08
N LEU A 16 -37.25 26.16 -9.17
CA LEU A 16 -36.45 25.98 -7.95
C LEU A 16 -35.87 24.56 -8.00
N SER A 17 -34.62 24.44 -8.46
CA SER A 17 -33.90 23.18 -8.37
C SER A 17 -33.50 22.92 -6.91
N VAL A 18 -34.12 21.93 -6.26
CA VAL A 18 -33.67 21.46 -4.95
C VAL A 18 -32.47 20.54 -5.16
N ILE A 19 -31.29 21.00 -4.74
CA ILE A 19 -30.07 20.17 -4.75
C ILE A 19 -30.01 19.43 -3.41
N SER A 20 -30.24 18.12 -3.43
CA SER A 20 -29.97 17.27 -2.26
C SER A 20 -28.47 16.94 -2.21
N THR A 21 -27.81 17.30 -1.11
CA THR A 21 -26.38 17.07 -0.92
C THR A 21 -26.15 16.25 0.34
N SER A 22 -25.68 15.01 0.17
CA SER A 22 -25.24 14.15 1.27
C SER A 22 -23.72 14.29 1.44
N ILE A 23 -23.28 14.90 2.55
CA ILE A 23 -21.85 15.06 2.88
C ILE A 23 -21.50 14.11 4.02
N ALA A 24 -20.64 13.12 3.73
CA ALA A 24 -19.97 12.37 4.76
C ALA A 24 -18.79 13.20 5.30
N ARG A 25 -18.83 13.57 6.57
CA ARG A 25 -17.76 14.34 7.24
C ARG A 25 -17.07 13.47 8.28
N ILE A 26 -15.76 13.26 8.12
CA ILE A 26 -14.91 12.70 9.16
C ILE A 26 -14.54 13.83 10.12
N ARG A 27 -14.70 13.62 11.44
CA ARG A 27 -14.37 14.62 12.46
C ARG A 27 -12.85 14.81 12.53
N GLY A 28 -12.34 15.95 12.07
CA GLY A 28 -10.90 16.20 11.92
C GLY A 28 -10.17 16.84 13.11
N SER A 29 -10.85 17.16 14.23
CA SER A 29 -10.24 18.06 15.24
C SER A 29 -10.69 17.84 16.69
N TYR A 30 -10.77 16.60 17.18
CA TYR A 30 -11.08 16.35 18.60
C TYR A 30 -9.90 15.77 19.39
N PHE A 31 -9.56 16.55 20.41
CA PHE A 31 -8.40 16.54 21.29
C PHE A 31 -8.46 15.37 22.30
N LYS A 32 -7.39 14.58 22.38
CA LYS A 32 -6.87 13.80 23.53
C LYS A 32 -7.77 12.88 24.38
N SER A 33 -9.07 12.73 24.11
CA SER A 33 -9.97 11.87 24.90
C SER A 33 -10.94 11.08 24.03
N VAL A 34 -10.43 10.27 23.09
CA VAL A 34 -11.26 9.34 22.30
C VAL A 34 -11.11 7.89 22.76
N ALA A 35 -10.19 7.62 23.69
CA ALA A 35 -10.03 6.28 24.27
C ALA A 35 -11.31 5.78 24.97
N SER A 36 -12.17 6.69 25.47
CA SER A 36 -13.41 6.34 26.17
C SER A 36 -14.70 6.55 25.37
N ILE A 37 -14.65 7.02 24.13
CA ILE A 37 -15.86 7.39 23.36
C ILE A 37 -16.36 6.28 22.42
N CYS A 38 -15.56 5.24 22.14
CA CYS A 38 -16.02 4.11 21.32
C CYS A 38 -16.84 3.07 22.10
N CYS A 39 -17.47 3.44 23.21
CA CYS A 39 -18.69 2.77 23.68
C CYS A 39 -19.86 3.37 22.88
N LEU A 40 -19.98 3.01 21.60
CA LEU A 40 -21.17 3.29 20.80
C LEU A 40 -22.37 2.63 21.49
N SER A 41 -23.09 3.39 22.30
CA SER A 41 -24.25 2.98 23.08
C SER A 41 -25.52 2.79 22.24
N ARG A 42 -25.38 2.50 20.94
CA ARG A 42 -26.51 2.41 20.00
C ARG A 42 -26.22 1.38 18.91
N TRP A 43 -25.91 0.15 19.32
CA TRP A 43 -25.99 -1.03 18.45
C TRP A 43 -27.18 -1.93 18.81
N ASP A 44 -28.02 -1.52 19.79
CA ASP A 44 -29.16 -2.29 20.30
C ASP A 44 -30.31 -2.52 19.30
N GLU A 45 -30.28 -1.89 18.12
CA GLU A 45 -31.33 -2.08 17.11
C GLU A 45 -31.10 -3.33 16.23
N ALA A 46 -29.93 -3.95 16.29
CA ALA A 46 -29.65 -5.25 15.66
C ALA A 46 -29.58 -6.33 16.74
N GLY A 47 -30.73 -6.90 17.10
CA GLY A 47 -30.83 -7.97 18.10
C GLY A 47 -29.87 -9.12 17.77
N ASN A 48 -29.01 -9.48 18.75
CA ASN A 48 -27.98 -10.54 18.77
C ASN A 48 -26.50 -10.10 18.78
N VAL A 49 -26.13 -8.99 19.41
CA VAL A 49 -24.71 -8.63 19.68
C VAL A 49 -24.39 -8.81 21.18
N ALA A 50 -23.47 -9.72 21.51
CA ALA A 50 -23.12 -10.07 22.90
C ALA A 50 -22.27 -9.01 23.64
N GLY A 51 -21.64 -8.10 22.90
CA GLY A 51 -20.85 -7.00 23.46
C GLY A 51 -19.82 -6.48 22.45
N VAL A 52 -19.51 -5.19 22.56
CA VAL A 52 -18.51 -4.53 21.71
C VAL A 52 -17.34 -4.11 22.59
N ARG A 53 -16.13 -4.52 22.22
CA ARG A 53 -14.89 -4.07 22.87
C ARG A 53 -13.88 -3.65 21.82
N ASN A 54 -13.04 -2.70 22.20
CA ASN A 54 -11.95 -2.28 21.34
C ASN A 54 -10.74 -3.20 21.51
N LEU A 55 -10.18 -3.71 20.41
CA LEU A 55 -8.98 -4.55 20.42
C LEU A 55 -7.68 -3.71 20.43
N VAL A 56 -7.71 -2.52 19.83
CA VAL A 56 -6.56 -1.63 19.68
C VAL A 56 -7.02 -0.18 19.76
N ALA A 57 -6.24 0.70 20.40
CA ALA A 57 -6.57 2.13 20.46
C ALA A 57 -6.84 2.70 19.05
N PRO A 58 -7.92 3.49 18.84
CA PRO A 58 -8.19 4.08 17.54
C PRO A 58 -7.05 5.02 17.14
N THR A 59 -6.67 4.99 15.86
CA THR A 59 -5.62 5.85 15.34
C THR A 59 -6.12 7.26 15.08
N LEU A 60 -5.21 8.24 15.11
CA LEU A 60 -5.51 9.61 14.72
C LEU A 60 -5.63 9.71 13.19
N PRO A 61 -6.48 10.62 12.67
CA PRO A 61 -6.53 10.88 11.24
C PRO A 61 -5.16 11.27 10.69
N LEU A 62 -4.79 10.66 9.56
CA LEU A 62 -3.53 10.92 8.87
C LEU A 62 -3.81 11.67 7.57
N TYR A 63 -3.12 12.79 7.37
CA TYR A 63 -3.28 13.62 6.18
C TYR A 63 -2.08 13.43 5.26
N PRO A 64 -2.30 13.36 3.93
CA PRO A 64 -1.20 13.20 2.99
C PRO A 64 -0.29 14.43 3.01
N PRO A 65 1.03 14.26 2.85
CA PRO A 65 1.96 15.37 2.79
C PRO A 65 1.65 16.28 1.59
N THR A 66 1.61 17.58 1.82
CA THR A 66 1.31 18.58 0.77
C THR A 66 2.57 19.27 0.20
N GLY A 67 3.74 19.02 0.81
CA GLY A 67 5.02 19.61 0.39
C GLY A 67 5.80 18.81 -0.66
N ASP A 68 6.99 19.30 -1.02
CA ASP A 68 8.06 18.57 -1.73
C ASP A 68 7.70 17.92 -3.07
N ARG A 69 6.85 18.57 -3.89
CA ARG A 69 6.38 18.01 -5.17
C ARG A 69 5.91 16.55 -5.03
N PHE A 70 5.32 16.20 -3.88
CA PHE A 70 4.93 14.84 -3.53
C PHE A 70 4.10 14.17 -4.63
N GLN A 71 3.15 14.91 -5.19
CA GLN A 71 2.31 14.47 -6.30
C GLN A 71 3.14 14.06 -7.53
N TRP A 72 4.20 14.81 -7.86
CA TRP A 72 5.08 14.47 -8.97
C TRP A 72 5.94 13.25 -8.68
N ARG A 73 6.41 13.07 -7.44
CA ARG A 73 7.12 11.86 -7.03
C ARG A 73 6.22 10.63 -7.14
N VAL A 74 4.95 10.76 -6.72
CA VAL A 74 3.90 9.74 -6.86
C VAL A 74 3.52 9.48 -8.32
N LEU A 75 3.61 10.46 -9.22
CA LEU A 75 3.39 10.18 -10.64
C LEU A 75 4.60 9.49 -11.28
N SER A 76 5.80 9.86 -10.84
CA SER A 76 7.06 9.35 -11.40
C SER A 76 7.31 7.89 -11.03
N HIS A 77 6.99 7.47 -9.81
CA HIS A 77 7.19 6.07 -9.39
C HIS A 77 6.14 5.11 -9.98
N LEU A 78 5.00 5.60 -10.50
CA LEU A 78 4.01 4.80 -11.22
C LEU A 78 4.41 4.52 -12.68
N ALA A 79 5.53 5.07 -13.15
CA ALA A 79 5.96 4.87 -14.52
C ALA A 79 6.32 3.39 -14.79
N PRO A 80 6.04 2.84 -15.98
CA PRO A 80 6.30 1.43 -16.30
C PRO A 80 7.77 1.02 -16.18
N ASN A 81 8.69 1.95 -16.44
CA ASN A 81 10.14 1.69 -16.44
C ASN A 81 10.75 1.74 -15.02
N PHE A 82 9.93 1.72 -13.97
CA PHE A 82 10.40 1.86 -12.59
C PHE A 82 11.31 0.70 -12.18
N LEU A 83 11.01 -0.53 -12.59
CA LEU A 83 11.85 -1.69 -12.29
C LEU A 83 13.26 -1.54 -12.88
N SER A 84 13.41 -1.18 -14.15
CA SER A 84 14.74 -1.09 -14.78
C SER A 84 15.71 -0.07 -14.17
N MET A 85 15.22 0.85 -13.33
CA MET A 85 16.02 1.85 -12.63
C MET A 85 16.10 1.58 -11.11
N MET A 86 15.68 0.40 -10.66
CA MET A 86 15.59 0.10 -9.24
C MET A 86 16.99 -0.04 -8.64
N ASP A 87 17.22 0.75 -7.61
CA ASP A 87 18.29 0.54 -6.65
C ASP A 87 17.72 0.65 -5.22
N ALA A 88 18.58 0.50 -4.22
CA ALA A 88 18.17 0.57 -2.83
C ALA A 88 17.62 1.96 -2.44
N GLU A 89 18.16 3.05 -3.00
CA GLU A 89 17.71 4.43 -2.71
C GLU A 89 16.37 4.74 -3.37
N VAL A 90 16.18 4.29 -4.62
CA VAL A 90 14.94 4.43 -5.37
C VAL A 90 13.82 3.64 -4.70
N LEU A 91 14.10 2.41 -4.25
CA LEU A 91 13.13 1.61 -3.50
C LEU A 91 12.77 2.28 -2.18
N ARG A 92 13.76 2.75 -1.40
CA ARG A 92 13.53 3.54 -0.18
C ARG A 92 12.67 4.77 -0.46
N GLY A 93 13.01 5.53 -1.50
CA GLY A 93 12.34 6.76 -1.88
C GLY A 93 10.89 6.53 -2.30
N ALA A 94 10.60 5.42 -2.99
CA ALA A 94 9.26 5.02 -3.37
C ALA A 94 8.44 4.53 -2.17
N LEU A 95 9.01 3.68 -1.31
CA LEU A 95 8.33 3.21 -0.10
C LEU A 95 8.08 4.34 0.91
N ALA A 96 8.98 5.31 0.99
CA ALA A 96 8.83 6.51 1.82
C ALA A 96 7.63 7.38 1.40
N LEU A 97 7.13 7.27 0.17
CA LEU A 97 5.91 7.97 -0.24
C LEU A 97 4.65 7.46 0.48
N TYR A 98 4.71 6.24 1.03
CA TYR A 98 3.61 5.61 1.76
C TYR A 98 3.72 5.78 3.28
N ASP A 99 4.86 6.23 3.80
CA ASP A 99 5.00 6.54 5.23
C ASP A 99 4.53 7.97 5.51
N TRP A 100 3.28 8.11 5.93
CA TRP A 100 2.74 9.39 6.40
C TRP A 100 2.75 9.52 7.93
N THR A 101 3.10 8.44 8.63
CA THR A 101 3.07 8.33 10.10
C THR A 101 4.30 8.89 10.79
N ASN A 102 5.41 9.11 10.06
CA ASN A 102 6.72 9.49 10.61
C ASN A 102 7.20 8.58 11.74
N ASP A 103 6.75 7.31 11.73
CA ASP A 103 7.10 6.33 12.75
C ASP A 103 8.60 6.00 12.66
N GLU A 104 9.28 6.03 13.79
CA GLU A 104 10.69 5.65 13.90
C GLU A 104 10.91 4.21 13.44
N LEU A 105 9.94 3.32 13.70
CA LEU A 105 10.02 1.92 13.28
C LEU A 105 10.04 1.80 11.75
N ASN A 106 9.18 2.57 11.06
CA ASN A 106 9.14 2.56 9.59
C ASN A 106 10.41 3.15 9.00
N ARG A 107 10.93 4.24 9.58
CA ARG A 107 12.22 4.83 9.16
C ARG A 107 13.38 3.85 9.33
N ARG A 108 13.41 3.08 10.42
CA ARG A 108 14.40 2.02 10.64
C ARG A 108 14.28 0.91 9.60
N ARG A 109 13.07 0.38 9.35
CA ARG A 109 12.83 -0.64 8.33
C ARG A 109 13.29 -0.19 6.94
N LEU A 110 12.99 1.07 6.56
CA LEU A 110 13.43 1.64 5.28
C LEU A 110 14.96 1.77 5.22
N ALA A 111 15.60 2.22 6.30
CA ALA A 111 17.06 2.28 6.40
C ALA A 111 17.71 0.87 6.39
N GLY A 112 16.97 -0.15 6.83
CA GLY A 112 17.38 -1.56 6.79
C GLY A 112 17.45 -2.17 5.40
N ILE A 113 16.97 -1.49 4.36
CA ILE A 113 17.18 -1.91 2.98
C ILE A 113 18.63 -1.56 2.61
N LEU A 114 19.49 -2.55 2.44
CA LEU A 114 20.92 -2.32 2.22
C LEU A 114 21.27 -2.28 0.73
N HIS A 115 20.79 -3.27 -0.01
CA HIS A 115 21.11 -3.44 -1.42
C HIS A 115 19.91 -3.99 -2.18
N VAL A 116 19.81 -3.64 -3.46
CA VAL A 116 18.83 -4.18 -4.40
C VAL A 116 19.58 -4.44 -5.69
N SER A 117 19.45 -5.66 -6.20
CA SER A 117 20.01 -6.07 -7.48
C SER A 117 18.95 -6.75 -8.33
N GLU A 118 19.10 -6.61 -9.64
CA GLU A 118 18.20 -7.21 -10.62
C GLU A 118 18.98 -8.10 -11.58
N GLU A 119 18.44 -9.27 -11.86
CA GLU A 119 18.99 -10.23 -12.81
C GLU A 119 17.90 -10.67 -13.79
N LEU A 120 18.19 -10.63 -15.10
CA LEU A 120 17.28 -11.16 -16.10
C LEU A 120 17.29 -12.69 -16.06
N LEU A 121 16.11 -13.27 -16.04
CA LEU A 121 15.89 -14.71 -16.09
C LEU A 121 15.22 -15.11 -17.41
N GLU A 122 15.60 -16.26 -17.94
CA GLU A 122 14.89 -16.92 -19.03
C GLU A 122 14.55 -18.35 -18.58
N GLU A 123 13.25 -18.67 -18.55
CA GLU A 123 12.75 -19.98 -18.12
C GLU A 123 11.90 -20.60 -19.22
N VAL A 124 12.14 -21.88 -19.50
CA VAL A 124 11.31 -22.63 -20.45
C VAL A 124 10.11 -23.19 -19.71
N SER A 125 8.91 -22.72 -20.05
CA SER A 125 7.64 -23.18 -19.50
C SER A 125 6.67 -23.52 -20.62
N GLY A 126 6.08 -24.72 -20.57
CA GLY A 126 5.06 -25.15 -21.54
C GLY A 126 5.52 -25.16 -23.01
N GLY A 127 6.82 -25.34 -23.26
CA GLY A 127 7.40 -25.31 -24.62
C GLY A 127 7.70 -23.93 -25.18
N SER A 128 7.57 -22.87 -24.37
CA SER A 128 7.92 -21.50 -24.71
C SER A 128 8.96 -20.93 -23.74
N VAL A 129 9.82 -20.02 -24.22
CA VAL A 129 10.75 -19.27 -23.36
C VAL A 129 9.99 -18.08 -22.78
N GLU A 130 9.81 -18.06 -21.46
CA GLU A 130 9.30 -16.92 -20.70
C GLU A 130 10.47 -16.11 -20.14
N ARG A 131 10.39 -14.78 -20.26
CA ARG A 131 11.36 -13.87 -19.66
C ARG A 131 10.89 -13.41 -18.29
N GLY A 132 11.84 -13.24 -17.39
CA GLY A 132 11.59 -12.75 -16.04
C GLY A 132 12.70 -11.86 -15.53
N VAL A 133 12.46 -11.26 -14.37
CA VAL A 133 13.47 -10.54 -13.60
C VAL A 133 13.44 -11.09 -12.17
N LEU A 134 14.62 -11.50 -11.69
CA LEU A 134 14.88 -11.78 -10.29
C LEU A 134 15.31 -10.48 -9.62
N ILE A 135 14.56 -10.06 -8.61
CA ILE A 135 14.88 -8.93 -7.76
C ILE A 135 15.40 -9.50 -6.46
N GLU A 136 16.67 -9.29 -6.17
CA GLU A 136 17.27 -9.68 -4.89
C GLU A 136 17.42 -8.45 -4.00
N VAL A 137 16.84 -8.50 -2.81
CA VAL A 137 16.88 -7.41 -1.83
C VAL A 137 17.64 -7.87 -0.61
N THR A 138 18.72 -7.17 -0.27
CA THR A 138 19.49 -7.41 0.95
C THR A 138 18.96 -6.53 2.07
N LEU A 139 18.58 -7.15 3.19
CA LEU A 139 18.04 -6.47 4.37
C LEU A 139 18.94 -6.66 5.59
N ASP A 140 19.03 -5.63 6.44
CA ASP A 140 19.59 -5.75 7.79
C ASP A 140 18.49 -6.25 8.75
N SER A 141 18.62 -7.48 9.24
CA SER A 141 17.67 -8.08 10.18
C SER A 141 17.50 -7.28 11.48
N HIS A 142 18.52 -6.53 11.91
CA HIS A 142 18.44 -5.72 13.14
C HIS A 142 17.54 -4.51 13.00
N ALA A 143 17.26 -4.06 11.77
CA ALA A 143 16.34 -2.97 11.50
C ALA A 143 14.86 -3.37 11.67
N PHE A 144 14.58 -4.67 11.77
CA PHE A 144 13.25 -5.24 11.89
C PHE A 144 13.00 -5.78 13.31
N ALA A 145 11.73 -5.89 13.70
CA ALA A 145 11.37 -6.38 15.04
C ALA A 145 11.63 -7.89 15.24
N GLY A 146 11.84 -8.64 14.15
CA GLY A 146 12.13 -10.07 14.14
C GLY A 146 11.87 -10.70 12.77
N GLU A 147 12.05 -12.01 12.67
CA GLU A 147 11.89 -12.76 11.41
C GLU A 147 10.49 -12.61 10.79
N GLY A 148 9.43 -12.62 11.62
CA GLY A 148 8.07 -12.43 11.13
C GLY A 148 7.84 -11.07 10.46
N ASP A 149 8.51 -10.01 10.95
CA ASP A 149 8.43 -8.67 10.35
C ASP A 149 9.16 -8.64 9.00
N VAL A 150 10.30 -9.32 8.89
CA VAL A 150 11.05 -9.49 7.62
C VAL A 150 10.20 -10.26 6.59
N MET A 151 9.54 -11.34 7.01
CA MET A 151 8.69 -12.14 6.12
C MET A 151 7.47 -11.37 5.63
N LEU A 152 6.81 -10.62 6.51
CA LEU A 152 5.69 -9.76 6.13
C LEU A 152 6.13 -8.63 5.20
N PHE A 153 7.29 -8.03 5.48
CA PHE A 153 7.87 -7.02 4.61
C PHE A 153 8.23 -7.60 3.24
N GLY A 154 8.74 -8.83 3.18
CA GLY A 154 9.02 -9.52 1.94
C GLY A 154 7.76 -9.87 1.13
N GLU A 155 6.68 -10.30 1.77
CA GLU A 155 5.38 -10.48 1.11
C GLU A 155 4.82 -9.17 0.56
N LEU A 156 5.01 -8.06 1.29
CA LEU A 156 4.66 -6.72 0.79
C LEU A 156 5.46 -6.37 -0.46
N LEU A 157 6.79 -6.56 -0.44
CA LEU A 157 7.64 -6.33 -1.60
C LEU A 157 7.28 -7.23 -2.77
N HIS A 158 6.97 -8.50 -2.52
CA HIS A 158 6.58 -9.46 -3.54
C HIS A 158 5.35 -8.97 -4.32
N ARG A 159 4.33 -8.49 -3.59
CA ARG A 159 3.13 -7.89 -4.20
C ARG A 159 3.42 -6.56 -4.88
N PHE A 160 4.26 -5.73 -4.26
CA PHE A 160 4.67 -4.44 -4.81
C PHE A 160 5.32 -4.60 -6.19
N PHE A 161 6.34 -5.47 -6.32
CA PHE A 161 6.98 -5.74 -7.60
C PHE A 161 6.06 -6.45 -8.59
N GLY A 162 5.11 -7.27 -8.11
CA GLY A 162 4.06 -7.85 -8.95
C GLY A 162 3.19 -6.82 -9.68
N LEU A 163 3.03 -5.60 -9.12
CA LEU A 163 2.27 -4.52 -9.77
C LEU A 163 3.03 -3.87 -10.93
N TYR A 164 4.38 -3.91 -10.90
CA TYR A 164 5.24 -3.38 -11.95
C TYR A 164 5.59 -4.40 -13.03
N ALA A 165 5.24 -5.67 -12.84
CA ALA A 165 5.46 -6.69 -13.85
C ALA A 165 4.79 -6.30 -15.17
N GLU A 166 5.54 -6.34 -16.27
CA GLU A 166 5.00 -6.15 -17.60
C GLU A 166 4.17 -7.37 -18.03
N ILE A 167 3.33 -7.22 -19.07
CA ILE A 167 2.46 -8.31 -19.57
C ILE A 167 3.28 -9.54 -19.98
N ASN A 168 4.48 -9.32 -20.51
CA ASN A 168 5.34 -10.36 -21.08
C ASN A 168 6.46 -10.80 -20.14
N LEU A 169 6.49 -10.31 -18.90
CA LEU A 169 7.59 -10.54 -17.97
C LEU A 169 7.08 -11.02 -16.61
N PHE A 170 7.68 -12.08 -16.07
CA PHE A 170 7.41 -12.50 -14.70
C PHE A 170 8.43 -11.90 -13.73
N THR A 171 8.03 -11.63 -12.49
CA THR A 171 8.93 -11.17 -11.44
C THR A 171 9.14 -12.26 -10.40
N LYS A 172 10.36 -12.40 -9.92
CA LYS A 172 10.72 -13.23 -8.75
C LYS A 172 11.39 -12.33 -7.72
N LEU A 173 11.11 -12.58 -6.45
CA LEU A 173 11.73 -11.87 -5.34
C LEU A 173 12.57 -12.86 -4.53
N ALA A 174 13.80 -12.46 -4.21
CA ALA A 174 14.63 -13.09 -3.21
C ALA A 174 15.01 -12.04 -2.16
N ILE A 175 14.98 -12.42 -0.88
CA ILE A 175 15.46 -11.58 0.21
C ILE A 175 16.63 -12.27 0.88
N VAL A 176 17.73 -11.54 1.02
CA VAL A 176 18.91 -11.96 1.75
C VAL A 176 18.97 -11.17 3.05
N SER A 177 18.82 -11.87 4.17
CA SER A 177 18.87 -11.28 5.50
C SER A 177 20.29 -11.29 6.06
N LEU A 178 20.82 -10.13 6.45
CA LEU A 178 22.10 -10.00 7.15
C LEU A 178 21.88 -9.80 8.66
N PRO A 179 22.72 -10.39 9.53
CA PRO A 179 23.98 -11.08 9.23
C PRO A 179 23.82 -12.59 8.98
N SER A 180 22.62 -13.16 9.11
CA SER A 180 22.40 -14.61 9.04
C SER A 180 22.66 -15.22 7.64
N GLN A 181 22.77 -14.37 6.61
CA GLN A 181 22.88 -14.74 5.20
C GLN A 181 21.77 -15.71 4.75
N THR A 182 20.63 -15.65 5.42
CA THR A 182 19.48 -16.48 5.08
C THR A 182 18.83 -15.90 3.84
N ARG A 183 18.75 -16.70 2.78
CA ARG A 183 18.04 -16.36 1.56
C ARG A 183 16.64 -16.97 1.59
N THR A 184 15.64 -16.13 1.40
CA THR A 184 14.24 -16.53 1.27
C THR A 184 13.76 -16.16 -0.12
N ASP A 185 13.18 -17.11 -0.84
CA ASP A 185 12.65 -16.89 -2.19
C ASP A 185 11.11 -16.89 -2.19
N TRP A 186 10.52 -16.01 -2.97
CA TRP A 186 9.08 -15.96 -3.22
C TRP A 186 8.72 -16.60 -4.57
N PRO A 187 7.50 -17.12 -4.74
CA PRO A 187 7.05 -17.68 -6.01
C PRO A 187 7.07 -16.64 -7.13
N ARG A 188 7.02 -17.08 -8.39
CA ARG A 188 6.86 -16.18 -9.53
C ARG A 188 5.55 -15.39 -9.44
N SER A 189 5.61 -14.08 -9.68
CA SER A 189 4.46 -13.21 -9.85
C SER A 189 4.36 -12.76 -11.30
N LYS A 190 3.15 -12.73 -11.86
CA LYS A 190 2.87 -12.21 -13.20
C LYS A 190 1.70 -11.24 -13.07
N ALA A 191 1.79 -10.09 -13.74
CA ALA A 191 0.73 -9.11 -13.68
C ALA A 191 -0.58 -9.71 -14.22
N GLN A 192 -1.60 -9.77 -13.36
CA GLN A 192 -2.96 -10.08 -13.76
C GLN A 192 -3.63 -8.79 -14.22
N ARG A 193 -3.33 -8.35 -15.45
CA ARG A 193 -4.13 -7.28 -16.07
C ARG A 193 -5.35 -7.91 -16.72
N ALA A 194 -6.53 -7.37 -16.43
CA ALA A 194 -7.73 -7.72 -17.16
C ALA A 194 -7.50 -7.41 -18.65
N PRO A 195 -7.87 -8.30 -19.58
CA PRO A 195 -7.90 -7.96 -20.98
C PRO A 195 -8.84 -6.75 -21.15
N LEU A 196 -8.38 -5.74 -21.88
CA LEU A 196 -9.16 -4.55 -22.22
C LEU A 196 -10.43 -4.91 -23.01
#